data_AF-A0A8T4N7K2-F1
#
_entry.id   AF-A0A8T4N7K2-F1
#
_cell.length_a   1.000
_cell.length_b   1.000
_cell.length_c   1.000
_cell.angle_alpha   90.00
_cell.angle_beta   90.00
_cell.angle_gamma   90.00
#
_symmetry.space_group_name_H-M   'P 1'
#
loop_
_entity.id
_entity.type
_entity.pdbx_description
1 polymer ?
#
loop_
_entity_poly.entity_id
_entity_poly.type
_entity_poly.pdbx_seq_one_letter_code
_entity_poly.pdbx_strand_id
1 'polypeptide(L)'
;MGNDRKIILEDEDFKLTERPESPSEYNFKIKSTGEYIFFPRGTLKELANTDRERGEEIIAQLVPYNFYKHVFFKKTNLTYDSIIAFATKSYIKKMS
;
A
#
# COMPACT_ATOMS: atom_id res chain seq x y z
N MET A 1 31.59 -10.73 -8.25
CA MET A 1 30.38 -11.41 -7.72
C MET A 1 29.60 -10.41 -6.90
N GLY A 2 28.43 -9.99 -7.38
CA GLY A 2 27.52 -9.12 -6.66
C GLY A 2 26.13 -9.32 -7.24
N ASN A 3 25.44 -10.38 -6.80
CA ASN A 3 24.03 -10.55 -7.10
C ASN A 3 23.28 -9.51 -6.26
N ASP A 4 23.17 -8.29 -6.80
CA ASP A 4 22.18 -7.32 -6.35
C ASP A 4 20.82 -7.97 -6.55
N ARG A 5 20.31 -8.60 -5.49
CA ARG A 5 18.94 -9.09 -5.42
C ARG A 5 18.04 -7.87 -5.49
N LYS A 6 17.79 -7.38 -6.71
CA LYS A 6 16.66 -6.50 -7.02
C LYS A 6 15.42 -7.29 -6.67
N ILE A 7 14.82 -6.96 -5.53
CA ILE A 7 13.50 -7.48 -5.17
C ILE A 7 12.51 -6.69 -6.02
N ILE A 8 11.98 -7.33 -7.06
CA ILE A 8 10.85 -6.82 -7.84
C ILE A 8 9.62 -7.06 -6.97
N LEU A 9 8.85 -6.00 -6.69
CA LEU A 9 7.59 -6.15 -5.96
C LEU A 9 6.59 -6.85 -6.86
N GLU A 10 6.14 -8.03 -6.47
CA GLU A 10 5.10 -8.76 -7.19
C GLU A 10 3.75 -8.55 -6.50
N ASP A 11 2.65 -8.71 -7.25
CA ASP A 11 1.28 -8.64 -6.70
C ASP A 11 1.10 -9.50 -5.44
N GLU A 12 1.91 -10.56 -5.28
CA GLU A 12 1.86 -11.46 -4.14
C GLU A 12 2.42 -10.84 -2.85
N ASP A 13 3.24 -9.80 -2.91
CA ASP A 13 3.90 -9.21 -1.74
C ASP A 13 2.94 -8.42 -0.84
N PHE A 14 1.78 -8.06 -1.38
CA PHE A 14 0.73 -7.31 -0.70
C PHE A 14 -0.61 -8.03 -0.81
N LYS A 15 -1.29 -8.23 0.31
CA LYS A 15 -2.65 -8.77 0.33
C LYS A 15 -3.59 -7.78 1.00
N LEU A 16 -4.61 -7.35 0.26
CA LEU A 16 -5.70 -6.54 0.82
C LEU A 16 -6.72 -7.41 1.52
N THR A 17 -7.12 -7.02 2.74
CA THR A 17 -8.26 -7.64 3.43
C THR A 17 -9.15 -6.58 4.08
N GLU A 18 -10.45 -6.85 4.14
CA GLU A 18 -11.42 -6.05 4.90
C GLU A 18 -11.37 -6.47 6.37
N ARG A 19 -11.34 -5.51 7.30
CA ARG A 19 -11.28 -5.81 8.73
C ARG A 19 -12.67 -6.19 9.25
N PRO A 20 -12.85 -7.40 9.83
CA PRO A 20 -14.14 -7.79 10.41
C PRO A 20 -14.58 -6.86 11.56
N GLU A 21 -13.63 -6.40 12.38
CA GLU A 21 -13.88 -5.54 13.54
C GLU A 21 -14.07 -4.06 13.20
N SER A 22 -13.65 -3.64 11.99
CA SER A 22 -13.82 -2.29 11.48
C SER A 22 -14.15 -2.36 9.98
N PRO A 23 -15.41 -2.69 9.61
CA PRO A 23 -15.83 -2.92 8.22
C PRO A 23 -15.78 -1.65 7.35
N SER A 24 -15.48 -0.50 7.96
CA SER A 24 -15.16 0.75 7.30
C SER A 24 -13.69 0.87 6.89
N GLU A 25 -12.86 -0.12 7.19
CA GLU A 25 -11.42 -0.10 6.95
C GLU A 25 -10.93 -1.31 6.13
N TYR A 26 -10.01 -1.00 5.25
CA TYR A 26 -9.17 -1.93 4.54
C TYR A 26 -7.79 -1.97 5.19
N ASN A 27 -7.16 -3.13 5.22
CA ASN A 27 -5.76 -3.26 5.61
C ASN A 27 -4.93 -3.92 4.50
N PHE A 28 -3.70 -3.46 4.33
CA PHE A 28 -2.70 -4.07 3.49
C PHE A 28 -1.57 -4.59 4.36
N LYS A 29 -1.33 -5.90 4.32
CA LYS A 29 -0.15 -6.50 4.95
C LYS A 29 1.05 -6.38 4.02
N ILE A 30 2.16 -5.87 4.53
CA ILE A 30 3.45 -5.85 3.86
C ILE A 30 4.20 -7.12 4.22
N LYS A 31 4.30 -8.10 3.30
CA LYS A 31 4.92 -9.39 3.63
C LYS A 31 6.38 -9.28 4.09
N SER A 32 7.15 -8.35 3.51
CA SER A 32 8.57 -8.19 3.80
C SER A 32 8.86 -7.66 5.21
N THR A 33 7.92 -6.95 5.83
CA THR A 33 8.07 -6.39 7.18
C THR A 33 7.10 -7.00 8.20
N GLY A 34 6.03 -7.65 7.73
CA GLY A 34 4.93 -8.15 8.55
C GLY A 34 3.98 -7.06 9.04
N GLU A 35 4.23 -5.80 8.70
CA GLU A 35 3.45 -4.65 9.15
C GLU A 35 2.18 -4.44 8.31
N TYR A 36 1.27 -3.61 8.80
CA TYR A 36 -0.02 -3.31 8.17
C TYR A 36 -0.17 -1.81 7.92
N ILE A 37 -0.70 -1.46 6.74
CA ILE A 37 -1.21 -0.12 6.45
C ILE A 37 -2.74 -0.17 6.44
N PHE A 38 -3.38 0.81 7.06
CA PHE A 38 -4.83 0.90 7.17
C PHE A 38 -5.38 2.03 6.30
N PHE A 39 -6.48 1.74 5.61
CA PHE A 39 -7.13 2.65 4.68
C PHE A 39 -8.62 2.73 4.98
N PRO A 40 -9.18 3.93 5.19
CA PRO A 40 -10.62 4.12 5.19
C PRO A 40 -11.24 3.66 3.87
N ARG A 41 -12.50 3.17 3.93
CA ARG A 41 -13.20 2.63 2.76
C ARG A 41 -13.34 3.62 1.61
N GLY A 42 -13.49 4.91 1.91
CA GLY A 42 -13.57 5.98 0.92
C GLY A 42 -12.24 6.27 0.22
N THR A 43 -11.12 6.01 0.89
CA THR A 43 -9.79 6.32 0.38
C THR A 43 -9.43 5.48 -0.84
N LEU A 44 -9.85 4.21 -0.91
CA LEU A 44 -9.59 3.40 -2.10
C LEU A 44 -10.26 3.98 -3.35
N LYS A 45 -11.47 4.53 -3.20
CA LYS A 45 -12.17 5.23 -4.28
C LYS A 45 -11.46 6.53 -4.63
N GLU A 46 -11.01 7.29 -3.63
CA GLU A 46 -10.28 8.54 -3.85
C GLU A 46 -8.97 8.29 -4.62
N LEU A 47 -8.17 7.31 -4.18
CA LEU A 47 -6.94 6.88 -4.85
C LEU A 47 -7.16 6.42 -6.29
N ALA A 48 -8.29 5.75 -6.56
CA ALA A 48 -8.61 5.29 -7.91
C ALA A 48 -9.05 6.40 -8.88
N ASN A 49 -9.49 7.56 -8.37
CA ASN A 49 -10.04 8.66 -9.18
C ASN A 49 -9.18 9.93 -9.15
N THR A 50 -8.04 9.89 -8.47
CA THR A 50 -7.17 11.05 -8.29
C THR A 50 -5.88 10.91 -9.08
N ASP A 51 -5.16 12.03 -9.26
CA ASP A 51 -3.84 12.02 -9.87
C ASP A 51 -2.76 11.51 -8.90
N ARG A 52 -1.55 11.34 -9.43
CA ARG A 52 -0.44 10.79 -8.66
C ARG A 52 -0.10 11.64 -7.43
N GLU A 53 0.04 12.96 -7.58
CA GLU A 53 0.48 13.86 -6.50
C GLU A 53 -0.51 13.82 -5.34
N ARG A 54 -1.80 13.91 -5.66
CA ARG A 54 -2.86 13.82 -4.66
C ARG A 54 -2.93 12.43 -4.01
N GLY A 55 -2.67 11.37 -4.77
CA GLY A 55 -2.53 10.02 -4.25
C GLY A 55 -1.39 9.91 -3.22
N GLU A 56 -0.21 10.47 -3.53
CA GLU A 56 0.94 10.47 -2.64
C GLU A 56 0.64 11.21 -1.31
N GLU A 57 -0.02 12.37 -1.37
CA GLU A 57 -0.46 13.11 -0.17
C GLU A 57 -1.37 12.28 0.73
N ILE A 58 -2.34 11.58 0.14
CA ILE A 58 -3.27 10.72 0.87
C ILE A 58 -2.53 9.60 1.58
N ILE A 59 -1.60 8.91 0.88
CA ILE A 59 -0.81 7.84 1.51
C ILE A 59 0.07 8.42 2.62
N ALA A 60 0.71 9.57 2.41
CA ALA A 60 1.59 10.20 3.38
C ALA A 60 0.87 10.60 4.69
N GLN A 61 -0.43 10.93 4.63
CA GLN A 61 -1.25 11.19 5.81
C GLN A 61 -1.65 9.92 6.57
N LEU A 62 -1.80 8.81 5.85
CA LEU A 62 -2.26 7.53 6.41
C LEU A 62 -1.12 6.66 6.94
N VAL A 63 0.07 6.79 6.35
CA VAL A 63 1.26 6.04 6.73
C VAL A 63 2.08 6.89 7.71
N PRO A 64 2.21 6.48 8.98
CA PRO A 64 3.02 7.23 9.94
C PRO A 64 4.47 7.37 9.45
N TYR A 65 5.08 8.53 9.68
CA TYR A 65 6.49 8.80 9.30
C TYR A 65 7.47 7.73 9.83
N ASN A 66 7.17 7.11 10.97
CA ASN A 66 8.00 6.03 11.52
C ASN A 66 7.90 4.73 10.71
N PHE A 67 6.73 4.44 10.14
CA PHE A 67 6.52 3.34 9.19
C PHE A 67 7.29 3.61 7.90
N TYR A 68 7.27 4.86 7.42
CA TYR A 68 8.08 5.30 6.30
C TYR A 68 9.57 5.00 6.55
N LYS A 69 10.10 5.42 7.69
CA LYS A 69 11.49 5.14 8.06
C LYS A 69 11.76 3.64 8.16
N HIS A 70 10.86 2.84 8.70
CA HIS A 70 11.09 1.41 8.87
C HIS A 70 11.04 0.62 7.57
N VAL A 71 10.03 0.87 6.74
CA VAL A 71 9.78 0.08 5.52
C VAL A 71 10.67 0.56 4.38
N PHE A 72 10.84 1.87 4.18
CA PHE A 72 11.64 2.41 3.09
C PHE A 72 13.16 2.33 3.39
N PHE A 73 13.63 2.52 4.64
CA PHE A 73 15.07 2.34 4.93
C PHE A 73 15.50 0.88 5.01
N LYS A 74 14.61 -0.07 5.35
CA LYS A 74 14.96 -1.51 5.39
C LYS A 74 15.16 -2.16 4.01
N LYS A 75 15.38 -1.35 2.97
CA LYS A 75 15.59 -1.82 1.58
C LYS A 75 14.42 -2.65 1.04
N THR A 76 13.20 -2.32 1.44
CA THR A 76 12.04 -2.79 0.68
C THR A 76 11.84 -1.81 -0.47
N ASN A 77 11.66 -2.28 -1.70
CA ASN A 77 11.41 -1.42 -2.87
C ASN A 77 9.98 -0.81 -2.86
N LEU A 78 9.35 -0.68 -1.69
CA LEU A 78 8.03 -0.10 -1.55
C LEU A 78 8.09 1.39 -1.86
N THR A 79 7.32 1.83 -2.84
CA THR A 79 7.14 3.26 -3.16
C THR A 79 5.68 3.66 -2.97
N TYR A 80 5.41 4.97 -2.93
CA TYR A 80 4.03 5.47 -2.96
C TYR A 80 3.29 4.95 -4.20
N ASP A 81 3.95 4.94 -5.36
CA ASP A 81 3.39 4.40 -6.60
C ASP A 81 2.94 2.96 -6.46
N SER A 82 3.75 2.10 -5.82
CA SER A 82 3.38 0.70 -5.61
C SER A 82 2.14 0.57 -4.73
N ILE A 83 2.03 1.39 -3.67
CA ILE A 83 0.87 1.40 -2.78
C ILE A 83 -0.38 1.91 -3.51
N ILE A 84 -0.26 3.03 -4.24
CA ILE A 84 -1.35 3.63 -5.03
C ILE A 84 -1.83 2.65 -6.09
N ALA A 85 -0.93 2.09 -6.90
CA ALA A 85 -1.27 1.14 -7.95
C ALA A 85 -1.99 -0.09 -7.39
N PHE A 86 -1.52 -0.63 -6.25
CA PHE A 86 -2.15 -1.77 -5.61
C PHE A 86 -3.54 -1.44 -5.04
N ALA A 87 -3.67 -0.30 -4.37
CA ALA A 87 -4.94 0.17 -3.82
C ALA A 87 -5.98 0.40 -4.93
N THR A 88 -5.60 1.06 -6.02
CA THR A 88 -6.43 1.30 -7.20
C THR A 88 -6.86 0.00 -7.86
N LYS A 89 -5.92 -0.92 -8.12
CA LYS A 89 -6.22 -2.24 -8.70
C LYS A 89 -7.19 -3.04 -7.84
N SER A 90 -7.00 -3.00 -6.51
CA SER A 90 -7.88 -3.68 -5.57
C SER A 90 -9.28 -3.10 -5.54
N TYR A 91 -9.42 -1.77 -5.64
CA TYR A 91 -10.71 -1.10 -5.77
C TYR A 91 -11.46 -1.54 -7.03
N ILE A 92 -10.78 -1.53 -8.19
CA ILE A 92 -11.35 -1.95 -9.47
C ILE A 92 -11.83 -3.41 -9.41
N LYS A 93 -11.02 -4.32 -8.86
CA LYS A 93 -11.39 -5.74 -8.68
C LYS A 93 -12.62 -5.94 -7.79
N LYS A 94 -12.84 -5.10 -6.77
CA LYS A 94 -14.03 -5.17 -5.90
C LYS A 94 -15.31 -4.67 -6.60
N MET A 95 -15.16 -3.83 -7.62
CA MET A 95 -16.27 -3.24 -8.38
C MET A 95 -16.62 -4.03 -9.65
N SER A 96 -15.80 -5.02 -10.02
CA SER A 96 -16.03 -5.95 -11.14
C SER A 96 -16.75 -7.20 -10.66
#